data_AF-A0A834SYD6-F1
#
_entry.id   AF-A0A834SYD6-F1
#
_cell.length_a   1.000
_cell.length_b   1.000
_cell.length_c   1.000
_cell.angle_alpha   90.00
_cell.angle_beta   90.00
_cell.angle_gamma   90.00
#
_symmetry.space_group_name_H-M   'P 1'
#
loop_
_entity.id
_entity.type
_entity.pdbx_description
1 polymer ?
#
loop_
_entity_poly.entity_id
_entity_poly.type
_entity_poly.pdbx_seq_one_letter_code
_entity_poly.pdbx_strand_id
1 'polypeptide(L)'
;MVRHFQSVIGKETRRQALERWGGKPDALVACVGSGSNALGLFHEFIAHHDVRLVGVEAAGFGLESGRHASTLCKGEVGVYHGAMSYLLQDEDGQVVVPHSVAVG
;
A
#
# COMPACT_ATOMS: atom_id res chain seq x y z
N MET A 1 11.70 6.66 -8.51
CA MET A 1 11.36 8.09 -8.40
C MET A 1 10.29 8.36 -7.33
N VAL A 2 9.05 7.86 -7.47
CA VAL A 2 7.94 8.12 -6.52
C VAL A 2 8.29 7.86 -5.06
N ARG A 3 8.82 6.68 -4.73
CA ARG A 3 9.30 6.32 -3.38
C ARG A 3 10.26 7.37 -2.79
N HIS A 4 11.17 7.89 -3.62
CA HIS A 4 12.18 8.84 -3.16
C HIS A 4 11.54 10.18 -2.78
N PHE A 5 10.64 10.72 -3.63
CA PHE A 5 9.95 11.97 -3.34
C PHE A 5 8.93 11.86 -2.20
N GLN A 6 8.34 10.68 -2.00
CA GLN A 6 7.45 10.42 -0.86
C GLN A 6 8.20 10.09 0.43
N SER A 7 9.54 9.90 0.40
CA SER A 7 10.33 9.49 1.59
C SER A 7 10.30 10.49 2.74
N VAL A 8 9.92 11.74 2.48
CA VAL A 8 9.76 12.77 3.52
C VAL A 8 8.78 12.33 4.61
N ILE A 9 7.73 11.58 4.26
CA ILE A 9 6.73 11.07 5.20
C ILE A 9 7.39 10.18 6.26
N GLY A 10 8.17 9.18 5.85
CA GLY A 10 8.88 8.29 6.77
C GLY A 10 9.93 9.03 7.60
N LYS A 11 10.65 9.99 6.99
CA LYS A 11 11.72 10.74 7.66
C LYS A 11 11.19 11.60 8.79
N GLU A 12 10.11 12.33 8.51
CA GLU A 12 9.43 13.13 9.52
C GLU A 12 8.80 12.25 10.59
N THR A 13 8.16 11.14 10.21
CA THR A 13 7.61 10.16 11.16
C THR A 13 8.68 9.67 12.13
N ARG A 14 9.85 9.25 11.64
CA ARG A 14 10.97 8.77 12.49
C ARG A 14 11.47 9.86 13.44
N ARG A 15 11.62 11.09 12.96
CA ARG A 15 12.05 12.23 13.79
C ARG A 15 11.02 12.51 14.89
N GLN A 16 9.75 12.64 14.52
CA GLN A 16 8.67 12.93 15.46
C GLN A 16 8.45 11.79 16.47
N ALA A 17 8.62 10.55 16.03
CA ALA A 17 8.55 9.37 16.88
C ALA A 17 9.60 9.42 18.01
N LEU A 18 10.85 9.69 17.65
CA LEU A 18 11.94 9.84 18.61
C LEU A 18 11.68 11.00 19.59
N GLU A 19 11.18 12.14 19.09
CA GLU A 19 10.86 13.31 19.91
C GLU A 19 9.71 13.09 20.87
N ARG A 20 8.66 12.35 20.47
CA ARG A 20 7.42 12.23 21.26
C ARG A 20 7.38 11.04 22.20
N TRP A 21 7.94 9.90 21.80
CA TRP A 21 7.89 8.67 22.59
C TRP A 21 9.26 7.99 22.75
N GLY A 22 10.36 8.66 22.35
CA GLY A 22 11.72 8.20 22.64
C GLY A 22 12.22 7.03 21.79
N GLY A 23 11.53 6.71 20.68
CA GLY A 23 11.87 5.53 19.90
C GLY A 23 11.13 5.44 18.57
N LYS A 24 11.12 4.23 18.00
CA LYS A 24 10.37 3.89 16.78
C LYS A 24 8.98 3.33 17.14
N PRO A 25 7.97 3.52 16.29
CA PRO A 25 6.65 2.93 16.52
C PRO A 25 6.69 1.40 16.37
N ASP A 26 5.79 0.68 17.05
CA ASP A 26 5.64 -0.78 16.91
C ASP A 26 5.00 -1.19 15.58
N ALA A 27 4.19 -0.30 14.99
CA ALA A 27 3.53 -0.52 13.72
C ALA A 27 3.33 0.79 12.94
N LEU A 28 3.40 0.68 11.62
CA LEU A 28 3.05 1.73 10.67
C LEU A 28 1.91 1.23 9.80
N VAL A 29 0.88 2.06 9.62
CA VAL A 29 -0.32 1.71 8.87
C VAL A 29 -0.57 2.77 7.80
N ALA A 30 -0.78 2.33 6.56
CA ALA A 30 -1.05 3.22 5.43
C ALA A 30 -2.01 2.56 4.43
N CYS A 31 -2.85 3.36 3.77
CA CYS A 31 -3.73 2.85 2.72
C CYS A 31 -2.95 2.57 1.43
N VAL A 32 -3.36 1.53 0.71
CA VAL A 32 -2.72 1.07 -0.52
C VAL A 32 -3.75 1.05 -1.65
N GLY A 33 -3.72 2.11 -2.45
CA GLY A 33 -4.24 2.11 -3.83
C GLY A 33 -3.07 1.95 -4.79
N SER A 34 -2.56 3.06 -5.34
CA SER A 34 -1.28 3.06 -6.09
C SER A 34 -0.03 2.86 -5.21
N GLY A 35 -0.18 2.97 -3.88
CA GLY A 35 0.86 2.67 -2.90
C GLY A 35 1.90 3.77 -2.62
N SER A 36 1.79 4.96 -3.22
CA SER A 36 2.79 6.03 -3.09
C SER A 36 3.01 6.51 -1.64
N ASN A 37 1.93 6.75 -0.89
CA ASN A 37 1.99 7.19 0.51
C ASN A 37 2.59 6.11 1.42
N ALA A 38 2.16 4.86 1.24
CA ALA A 38 2.64 3.71 2.00
C ALA A 38 4.14 3.46 1.73
N LEU A 39 4.57 3.51 0.48
CA LEU A 39 5.99 3.44 0.09
C LEU A 39 6.81 4.56 0.76
N GLY A 40 6.28 5.78 0.81
CA GLY A 40 6.93 6.92 1.46
C GLY A 40 7.09 6.74 2.97
N LEU A 41 6.03 6.29 3.64
CA LEU A 41 6.02 6.04 5.08
C LEU A 41 6.94 4.87 5.47
N PHE A 42 6.82 3.74 4.77
CA PHE A 42 7.50 2.50 5.12
C PHE A 42 8.98 2.51 4.77
N HIS A 43 9.41 3.33 3.80
CA HIS A 43 10.78 3.28 3.29
C HIS A 43 11.85 3.43 4.38
N GLU A 44 11.66 4.37 5.31
CA GLU A 44 12.62 4.62 6.40
C GLU A 44 12.65 3.51 7.46
N PHE A 45 11.68 2.60 7.45
CA PHE A 45 11.51 1.56 8.46
C PHE A 45 11.69 0.14 7.92
N ILE A 46 11.99 -0.02 6.62
CA ILE A 46 12.07 -1.34 5.97
C ILE A 46 13.17 -2.25 6.55
N ALA A 47 14.22 -1.67 7.13
CA ALA A 47 15.31 -2.40 7.79
C ALA A 47 15.05 -2.64 9.29
N HIS A 48 13.95 -2.11 9.84
CA HIS A 48 13.58 -2.27 11.25
C HIS A 48 12.55 -3.40 11.38
N HIS A 49 13.03 -4.65 11.45
CA HIS A 49 12.19 -5.86 11.42
C HIS A 49 11.20 -6.02 12.59
N ASP A 50 11.41 -5.29 13.67
CA ASP A 50 10.51 -5.22 14.81
C ASP A 50 9.38 -4.20 14.64
N VAL A 51 9.44 -3.37 13.59
CA VAL A 51 8.35 -2.46 13.21
C VAL A 51 7.46 -3.16 12.20
N ARG A 52 6.18 -3.36 12.54
CA ARG A 52 5.20 -3.97 11.63
C ARG A 52 4.76 -2.97 10.57
N LEU A 53 4.83 -3.34 9.29
CA LEU A 53 4.39 -2.51 8.16
C LEU A 53 3.06 -3.06 7.62
N VAL A 54 1.98 -2.30 7.77
CA VAL A 54 0.61 -2.74 7.44
C VAL A 54 0.03 -1.89 6.33
N GLY A 55 -0.07 -2.45 5.13
CA GLY A 55 -0.81 -1.87 4.01
C GLY A 55 -2.29 -2.24 4.08
N VAL A 56 -3.17 -1.27 3.86
CA VAL A 56 -4.63 -1.46 3.90
C VAL A 56 -5.24 -1.18 2.53
N GLU A 57 -5.76 -2.21 1.87
CA GLU A 57 -6.46 -2.06 0.58
C GLU A 57 -7.97 -1.90 0.74
N ALA A 58 -8.63 -1.31 -0.25
CA ALA A 58 -10.07 -1.08 -0.20
C ALA A 58 -10.87 -2.35 -0.54
N ALA A 59 -11.53 -2.92 0.46
CA ALA A 59 -12.37 -4.11 0.30
C ALA A 59 -13.71 -3.84 -0.41
N GLY A 60 -14.05 -2.58 -0.72
CA GLY A 60 -15.32 -2.22 -1.39
C GLY A 60 -16.54 -2.75 -0.65
N PHE A 61 -17.34 -3.59 -1.32
CA PHE A 61 -18.51 -4.26 -0.73
C PHE A 61 -18.18 -5.58 -0.02
N GLY A 62 -16.90 -5.86 0.22
CA GLY A 62 -16.37 -7.11 0.75
C GLY A 62 -15.59 -7.89 -0.30
N LEU A 63 -14.55 -8.60 0.14
CA LEU A 63 -13.64 -9.31 -0.76
C LEU A 63 -14.34 -10.41 -1.57
N GLU A 64 -15.35 -11.07 -0.99
CA GLU A 64 -16.10 -12.13 -1.67
C GLU A 64 -17.18 -11.60 -2.64
N SER A 65 -17.41 -10.29 -2.67
CA SER A 65 -18.45 -9.70 -3.54
C SER A 65 -18.01 -9.54 -5.01
N GLY A 66 -16.72 -9.71 -5.29
CA GLY A 66 -16.10 -9.32 -6.57
C GLY A 66 -16.06 -7.80 -6.82
N ARG A 67 -16.61 -6.98 -5.91
CA ARG A 67 -16.63 -5.51 -6.01
C ARG A 67 -15.72 -4.88 -4.95
N HIS A 68 -14.42 -4.95 -5.20
CA HIS A 68 -13.36 -4.39 -4.35
C HIS A 68 -12.21 -3.81 -5.18
N ALA A 69 -11.21 -3.23 -4.52
CA ALA A 69 -9.97 -2.75 -5.14
C ALA A 69 -8.71 -3.34 -4.48
N SER A 70 -8.84 -4.49 -3.80
CA SER A 70 -7.74 -5.19 -3.12
C SER A 70 -6.90 -6.08 -4.06
N THR A 71 -5.97 -5.47 -4.79
CA THR A 71 -5.12 -6.16 -5.78
C THR A 71 -4.11 -7.10 -5.14
N LEU A 72 -3.52 -6.75 -3.99
CA LEU A 72 -2.55 -7.61 -3.30
C LEU A 72 -3.24 -8.77 -2.57
N CYS A 73 -4.47 -8.59 -2.08
CA CYS A 73 -5.20 -9.66 -1.40
C CYS A 73 -5.87 -10.67 -2.34
N LYS A 74 -6.39 -10.22 -3.50
CA LYS A 74 -7.24 -11.04 -4.38
C LYS A 74 -6.81 -11.02 -5.86
N GLY A 75 -5.82 -10.21 -6.21
CA GLY A 75 -5.33 -10.12 -7.57
C GLY A 75 -4.27 -11.16 -7.90
N GLU A 76 -3.87 -11.15 -9.15
CA GLU A 76 -2.89 -12.06 -9.73
C GLU A 76 -1.77 -11.26 -10.40
N VAL A 77 -0.63 -11.91 -10.60
CA VAL A 77 0.50 -11.28 -11.30
C VAL A 77 0.14 -11.08 -12.77
N GLY A 78 0.36 -9.87 -13.27
CA GLY A 78 0.28 -9.57 -14.68
C GLY A 78 1.02 -8.27 -15.03
N VAL A 79 0.94 -7.87 -16.29
CA VAL A 79 1.64 -6.69 -16.81
C VAL A 79 0.61 -5.67 -17.27
N TYR A 80 0.59 -4.52 -16.61
CA TYR A 80 -0.32 -3.42 -16.93
C TYR A 80 0.36 -2.07 -16.71
N HIS A 81 0.04 -1.09 -17.55
CA HIS A 81 0.66 0.25 -17.52
C HIS A 81 2.21 0.24 -17.47
N GLY A 82 2.84 -0.74 -18.13
CA GLY A 82 4.31 -0.83 -18.24
C GLY A 82 5.02 -1.40 -17.00
N ALA A 83 4.30 -2.00 -16.05
CA ALA A 83 4.87 -2.66 -14.89
C ALA A 83 4.29 -4.08 -14.70
N MET A 84 5.13 -5.01 -14.24
CA MET A 84 4.69 -6.30 -13.73
C MET A 84 4.34 -6.15 -12.25
N SER A 85 3.10 -6.44 -11.89
CA SER A 85 2.57 -6.27 -10.53
C SER A 85 1.36 -7.18 -10.32
N TYR A 86 0.78 -7.15 -9.14
CA TYR A 86 -0.55 -7.71 -8.88
C TYR A 86 -1.63 -6.78 -9.43
N LEU A 87 -2.62 -7.35 -10.12
CA LEU A 87 -3.81 -6.67 -10.59
C LEU A 87 -5.06 -7.55 -10.50
N LEU A 88 -6.23 -6.93 -10.56
CA LEU A 88 -7.49 -7.65 -10.70
C LEU A 88 -7.72 -7.93 -12.18
N GLN A 89 -7.72 -9.21 -12.55
CA GLN A 89 -7.93 -9.67 -13.92
C GLN A 89 -8.84 -10.91 -13.94
N ASP A 90 -9.50 -11.15 -15.07
CA ASP A 90 -10.24 -12.39 -15.31
C ASP A 90 -9.35 -13.50 -15.91
N GLU A 91 -9.94 -14.66 -16.20
CA GLU A 91 -9.23 -15.84 -16.73
C GLU A 91 -8.59 -15.59 -18.10
N ASP A 92 -9.12 -14.62 -18.86
CA ASP A 92 -8.58 -14.22 -20.17
C ASP A 92 -7.52 -13.11 -20.04
N GLY A 93 -7.19 -12.69 -18.82
CA GLY A 93 -6.22 -11.64 -18.51
C GLY A 93 -6.75 -10.22 -18.75
N GLN A 94 -8.06 -10.04 -18.87
CA GLN A 94 -8.66 -8.70 -19.00
C GLN A 94 -8.74 -8.02 -17.63
N VAL A 95 -8.44 -6.72 -17.58
CA VAL A 95 -8.48 -5.95 -16.34
C VAL A 95 -9.92 -5.79 -15.85
N VAL A 96 -10.18 -6.19 -14.60
CA VAL A 96 -11.47 -6.05 -13.95
C VAL A 96 -11.60 -4.66 -13.33
N VAL A 97 -12.79 -4.07 -13.41
CA VAL A 97 -13.06 -2.73 -12.86
C VAL A 97 -13.02 -2.78 -11.32
N PRO A 98 -12.11 -2.03 -10.67
CA PRO A 98 -12.04 -2.00 -9.21
C PRO A 98 -13.20 -1.18 -8.61
N HIS A 99 -13.60 -1.51 -7.39
CA HIS A 99 -14.64 -0.78 -6.66
C HIS A 99 -14.21 -0.35 -5.26
N SER A 100 -14.34 0.94 -4.97
CA SER A 100 -14.10 1.57 -3.67
C SER A 100 -15.03 2.76 -3.49
N VAL A 101 -15.46 3.04 -2.24
CA VAL A 101 -16.19 4.28 -1.91
C VAL A 101 -15.29 5.51 -2.00
N ALA A 102 -14.01 5.33 -1.66
CA ALA A 102 -13.01 6.37 -1.83
C ALA A 102 -12.62 6.45 -3.31
N VAL A 103 -12.66 7.66 -3.86
CA VAL A 103 -12.20 7.95 -5.21
C VAL A 103 -10.68 7.80 -5.25
N GLY A 104 -10.17 7.05 -6.22
CA GLY A 104 -8.75 6.77 -6.42
C GLY A 104 -8.46 6.37 -7.85
#